data_AF-A0A923NGH1-F1
#
_entry.id   AF-A0A923NGH1-F1
#
_cell.length_a   1.000
_cell.length_b   1.000
_cell.length_c   1.000
_cell.angle_alpha   90.00
_cell.angle_beta   90.00
_cell.angle_gamma   90.00
#
_symmetry.space_group_name_H-M   'P 1'
#
loop_
_entity.id
_entity.type
_entity.pdbx_description
1 polymer ?
#
loop_
_entity_poly.entity_id
_entity_poly.type
_entity_poly.pdbx_seq_one_letter_code
_entity_poly.pdbx_strand_id
1 'polypeptide(L)' 'MVETKCIYGDCEYVEEQLNQYLNDGWNVLDMKTTLYDSTAGIRRDTTVYLIKTDQNIELTELA' A
#
# COMPACT_ATOMS: atom_id res chain seq x y z
N MET A 1 -1.98 -16.57 -7.81
CA MET A 1 -0.64 -15.98 -7.62
C MET A 1 -0.77 -14.89 -6.57
N VAL A 2 0.24 -14.68 -5.73
CA VAL A 2 0.27 -13.57 -4.77
C VAL A 2 1.28 -12.56 -5.29
N GLU A 3 0.81 -11.36 -5.59
CA GLU A 3 1.65 -10.24 -6.00
C GLU A 3 1.81 -9.26 -4.84
N THR A 4 3.01 -8.69 -4.70
CA THR A 4 3.32 -7.70 -3.67
C THR A 4 3.89 -6.44 -4.28
N LYS A 5 3.55 -5.28 -3.73
CA LYS A 5 4.06 -3.99 -4.19
C LYS A 5 4.41 -3.08 -3.02
N CYS A 6 5.35 -2.17 -3.24
CA CYS A 6 5.76 -1.16 -2.26
C CYS A 6 5.61 0.22 -2.91
N ILE A 7 4.99 1.14 -2.19
CA ILE A 7 4.89 2.57 -2.54
C ILE A 7 5.67 3.33 -1.47
N TYR A 8 6.57 4.23 -1.87
CA TYR A 8 7.38 5.02 -0.96
C TYR A 8 7.49 6.46 -1.45
N GLY A 9 7.35 7.42 -0.54
CA GLY A 9 7.60 8.84 -0.80
C GLY A 9 6.84 9.76 0.14
N ASP A 10 6.69 11.01 -0.26
CA ASP A 10 5.88 12.00 0.45
C ASP A 10 4.40 11.54 0.54
N CYS A 11 3.68 12.00 1.57
CA CYS A 11 2.31 11.55 1.84
C CYS A 11 1.36 11.77 0.65
N GLU A 12 1.43 12.92 -0.03
CA GLU A 12 0.56 13.22 -1.17
C GLU A 12 0.77 12.23 -2.33
N TYR A 13 2.03 11.94 -2.67
CA TYR A 13 2.37 10.96 -3.69
C TYR A 13 1.89 9.56 -3.32
N VAL A 14 2.10 9.16 -2.06
CA VAL A 14 1.70 7.84 -1.57
C VAL A 14 0.18 7.69 -1.61
N GLU A 15 -0.58 8.72 -1.23
CA GLU A 15 -2.04 8.71 -1.29
C GLU A 15 -2.57 8.59 -2.72
N GLU A 16 -2.01 9.34 -3.67
CA GLU A 16 -2.39 9.27 -5.09
C GLU A 16 -2.16 7.86 -5.67
N GLN A 17 -0.98 7.29 -5.43
CA GLN A 17 -0.65 5.95 -5.89
C GLN A 17 -1.50 4.89 -5.20
N LEU A 18 -1.67 4.99 -3.88
CA LEU A 18 -2.44 4.03 -3.10
C LEU A 18 -3.89 3.93 -3.60
N ASN A 19 -4.53 5.07 -3.87
CA ASN A 19 -5.89 5.09 -4.42
C ASN A 19 -6.01 4.32 -5.74
N GLN A 20 -5.01 4.40 -6.63
CA GLN A 20 -5.02 3.65 -7.89
C GLN A 20 -4.95 2.13 -7.63
N TYR A 21 -4.03 1.68 -6.76
CA TYR A 21 -3.90 0.25 -6.46
C TYR A 21 -5.10 -0.32 -5.71
N LEU A 22 -5.70 0.42 -4.79
CA LEU A 22 -6.92 -0.02 -4.10
C LEU A 22 -8.07 -0.23 -5.10
N ASN A 23 -8.23 0.65 -6.09
CA ASN A 23 -9.22 0.48 -7.15
C ASN A 23 -8.92 -0.71 -8.07
N ASP A 24 -7.63 -1.03 -8.27
CA ASP A 24 -7.19 -2.21 -9.03
C ASP A 24 -7.28 -3.54 -8.24
N GLY A 25 -7.86 -3.52 -7.03
CA GLY A 25 -8.08 -4.71 -6.20
C GLY A 25 -6.87 -5.14 -5.37
N TRP A 26 -5.91 -4.24 -5.13
CA TRP A 26 -4.85 -4.47 -4.14
C TRP A 26 -5.36 -4.19 -2.73
N ASN A 27 -4.76 -4.85 -1.75
CA ASN A 27 -5.02 -4.65 -0.33
C ASN A 27 -3.77 -4.16 0.38
N VAL A 28 -3.93 -3.32 1.42
CA VAL A 28 -2.83 -2.89 2.28
C VAL A 28 -2.46 -4.00 3.24
N LEU A 29 -1.17 -4.35 3.25
CA LEU A 29 -0.59 -5.31 4.18
C LEU A 29 0.01 -4.60 5.40
N ASP A 30 0.77 -3.53 5.17
CA ASP A 30 1.44 -2.74 6.22
C ASP A 30 1.68 -1.30 5.74
N MET A 31 1.79 -0.37 6.68
CA MET A 31 2.08 1.04 6.44
C MET A 31 3.02 1.58 7.51
N LYS A 32 4.04 2.32 7.08
CA LYS A 32 5.01 2.97 7.96
C LYS A 32 5.26 4.40 7.55
N THR A 33 5.22 5.31 8.51
CA THR A 33 5.57 6.71 8.30
C THR A 33 6.80 7.03 9.13
N THR A 34 7.81 7.61 8.48
CA THR A 34 9.06 8.01 9.12
C THR A 34 9.18 9.52 9.09
N LEU A 35 9.47 10.10 10.26
CA LEU A 35 9.77 11.51 10.42
C LEU A 35 11.28 11.66 10.58
N TYR A 36 11.87 12.61 9.87
CA TYR A 36 13.29 12.89 9.97
C TYR A 36 13.59 14.36 9.72
N ASP A 37 14.65 14.86 10.37
CA ASP A 37 15.14 16.21 10.15
C ASP A 37 15.83 16.31 8.79
N SER A 38 15.48 17.34 8.04
CA SER A 38 16.13 17.71 6.78
C SER A 38 16.60 19.16 6.84
N THR A 39 17.44 19.57 5.89
CA THR A 39 17.90 20.95 5.76
C THR A 39 16.77 21.96 5.53
N ALA A 40 15.59 21.51 5.07
CA ALA A 40 14.40 22.32 4.85
C ALA A 40 13.35 22.22 5.98
N GLY A 41 13.65 21.52 7.08
CA GLY A 41 12.74 21.26 8.19
C GLY A 41 12.40 19.78 8.36
N ILE A 42 11.35 19.49 9.13
CA ILE A 42 10.89 18.12 9.38
C ILE A 42 10.26 17.57 8.10
N ARG A 43 10.82 16.47 7.58
CA ARG A 43 10.26 15.70 6.48
C ARG A 43 9.51 14.47 6.97
N ARG A 44 8.57 14.03 6.14
CA ARG A 44 7.71 12.88 6.41
C ARG A 44 7.61 12.02 5.15
N ASP A 45 8.21 10.84 5.20
CA ASP A 45 8.05 9.84 4.16
C ASP A 45 7.15 8.71 4.65
N THR A 46 6.26 8.24 3.77
CA THR A 46 5.37 7.10 4.03
C THR A 46 5.72 5.95 3.09
N THR A 47 5.72 4.75 3.65
CA THR A 47 5.90 3.48 2.94
C THR A 47 4.63 2.67 3.10
N VAL A 48 4.06 2.17 2.00
CA VAL A 48 2.88 1.30 2.02
C VAL A 48 3.21 0.02 1.28
N TYR A 49 2.97 -1.10 1.94
CA TYR A 49 3.13 -2.44 1.38
C TYR A 49 1.75 -2.97 0.98
N LEU A 50 1.63 -3.40 -0.27
CA LEU A 50 0.40 -3.87 -0.88
C LEU A 50 0.52 -5.34 -1.28
N ILE A 51 -0.62 -6.02 -1.26
CA ILE A 51 -0.77 -7.41 -1.70
C ILE A 51 -1.98 -7.53 -2.63
N LYS A 52 -1.83 -8.24 -3.74
CA LYS A 52 -2.92 -8.66 -4.60
C LYS A 52 -2.94 -10.17 -4.67
N THR A 53 -4.06 -10.74 -4.26
CA THR A 53 -4.32 -12.17 -4.36
C THR A 53 -5.30 -12.37 -5.51
N ASP A 54 -5.05 -13.35 -6.38
CA ASP A 54 -6.11 -13.85 -7.27
C ASP A 54 -7.30 -14.29 -6.41
N GLN A 55 -8.38 -13.51 -6.42
CA GLN A 55 -9.64 -13.88 -5.78
C GLN A 55 -10.32 -14.97 -6.62
N ASN A 56 -9.76 -16.18 -6.58
CA ASN A 56 -10.41 -17.44 -6.96
C ASN A 56 -10.44 -18.36 -5.74
N ILE A 57 -10.80 -17.80 -4.58
CA ILE A 57 -11.32 -18.61 -3.48
C ILE A 57 -12.83 -18.59 -3.69
N GLU A 58 -13.30 -19.48 -4.57
CA GLU A 58 -14.69 -19.92 -4.51
C GLU A 58 -14.89 -20.44 -3.10
N LEU A 59 -15.63 -19.68 -2.28
CA LEU A 59 -16.23 -20.21 -1.07
C LEU A 59 -17.27 -21.24 -1.54
N THR A 60 -16.83 -22.44 -1.91
CA THR A 60 -17.73 -23.57 -2.04
C THR A 60 -18.25 -23.83 -0.64
N GLU A 61 -19.51 -23.48 -0.45
CA GLU A 61 -20.31 -23.70 0.75
C GLU A 61 -20.01 -25.09 1.31
N LEU A 62 -19.48 -25.16 2.53
CA LEU A 62 -19.60 -26.38 3.33
C LEU A 62 -21.06 -26.47 3.75
N ALA A 63 -21.80 -27.24 2.95
CA ALA A 63 -23.15 -27.72 3.19
C ALA A 63 -23.32 -28.42 4.55
#